data_AF-A0A2Z4YEZ4-F1
#
_entry.id   AF-A0A2Z4YEZ4-F1
#
_cell.length_a   1.000
_cell.length_b   1.000
_cell.length_c   1.000
_cell.angle_alpha   90.00
_cell.angle_beta   90.00
_cell.angle_gamma   90.00
#
_symmetry.space_group_name_H-M   'P 1'
#
loop_
_entity.id
_entity.type
_entity.pdbx_description
1 polymer ?
#
loop_
_entity_poly.entity_id
_entity_poly.type
_entity_poly.pdbx_seq_one_letter_code
_entity_poly.pdbx_strand_id
1 'polypeptide(L)'
;MASLAALPLAGCQSGEKAKLRYRVIASFEVDGHLFEASTVMEIHYARVTNSLIGAGGATRLYGEALIADLDGRGTVYILPIQHPRNASLTQVYEYGVLSTLGIDSSIGSLTDADFSTLRNAKGRKPFRLHKTTRLPAFIFFSDEQDPKTIFELQPSEVGQYVSGARFLGLDIEITDAPVTRKLRQRLPWLNAVNVAEIFPRDPRGARRPNSELPLSHMITRARFFGDGSR
;
A
#
# COMPACT_ATOMS: atom_id res chain seq x y z
N MET A 1 -8.36 58.62 9.03
CA MET A 1 -8.52 57.43 8.17
C MET A 1 -7.16 56.82 7.94
N ALA A 2 -6.78 55.80 8.70
CA ALA A 2 -5.52 55.07 8.51
C ALA A 2 -5.88 53.63 8.14
N SER A 3 -5.73 53.30 6.86
CA SER A 3 -5.93 51.96 6.33
C SER A 3 -4.59 51.22 6.40
N LEU A 4 -4.40 50.38 7.43
CA LEU A 4 -3.32 49.40 7.43
C LEU A 4 -3.75 48.26 6.49
N ALA A 5 -3.09 48.20 5.33
CA ALA A 5 -3.23 47.10 4.39
C ALA A 5 -2.74 45.80 5.06
N ALA A 6 -3.67 44.91 5.39
CA ALA A 6 -3.36 43.54 5.74
C ALA A 6 -2.93 42.80 4.46
N LEU A 7 -1.64 42.54 4.32
CA LEU A 7 -1.12 41.62 3.30
C LEU A 7 -1.62 40.20 3.65
N PRO A 8 -2.31 39.49 2.74
CA PRO A 8 -2.57 38.08 2.94
C PRO A 8 -1.23 37.35 2.79
N LEU A 9 -0.75 36.74 3.87
CA LEU A 9 0.30 35.73 3.83
C LEU A 9 -0.23 34.50 3.08
N ALA A 10 -0.25 34.58 1.75
CA ALA A 10 -0.33 33.40 0.90
C ALA A 10 1.00 32.67 1.00
N GLY A 11 1.16 31.86 2.05
CA GLY A 11 2.20 30.85 2.15
C GLY A 11 1.96 29.76 1.10
N CYS A 12 2.13 30.10 -0.18
CA CYS A 12 2.19 29.13 -1.27
C CYS A 12 3.46 28.30 -1.08
N GLN A 13 3.32 27.13 -0.46
CA GLN A 13 4.31 26.06 -0.57
C GLN A 13 4.42 25.66 -2.05
N SER A 14 5.30 26.32 -2.81
CA SER A 14 5.59 25.99 -4.20
C SER A 14 6.48 24.74 -4.26
N GLY A 15 5.87 23.60 -3.98
CA GLY A 15 6.50 22.30 -4.16
C GLY A 15 6.15 21.68 -5.51
N GLU A 16 7.12 21.04 -6.16
CA GLU A 16 6.85 20.16 -7.31
C GLU A 16 5.95 19.01 -6.85
N LYS A 17 4.94 18.69 -7.66
CA LYS A 17 3.94 17.66 -7.37
C LYS A 17 3.70 16.77 -8.57
N ALA A 18 3.56 15.47 -8.33
CA ALA A 18 3.02 14.53 -9.30
C ALA A 18 1.95 13.67 -8.64
N LYS A 19 0.91 13.37 -9.41
CA LYS A 19 -0.08 12.35 -9.08
C LYS A 19 0.08 11.24 -10.08
N LEU A 20 0.19 10.01 -9.60
CA LEU A 20 0.31 8.84 -10.44
C LEU A 20 -0.72 7.82 -10.01
N ARG A 21 -1.53 7.40 -10.95
CA ARG A 21 -2.50 6.34 -10.75
C ARG A 21 -2.07 5.10 -11.51
N TYR A 22 -2.16 3.97 -10.83
CA TYR A 22 -1.65 2.70 -11.33
C TYR A 22 -2.52 1.56 -10.80
N ARG A 23 -2.65 0.52 -11.63
CA ARG A 23 -3.23 -0.75 -11.26
C ARG A 23 -2.11 -1.65 -10.75
N VAL A 24 -2.25 -2.14 -9.52
CA VAL A 24 -1.47 -3.28 -9.02
C VAL A 24 -2.11 -4.54 -9.57
N ILE A 25 -1.33 -5.42 -10.18
CA ILE A 25 -1.79 -6.67 -10.78
C ILE A 25 -1.01 -7.80 -10.13
N ALA A 26 -1.71 -8.73 -9.49
CA ALA A 26 -1.14 -9.95 -8.95
C ALA A 26 -1.54 -11.12 -9.84
N SER A 27 -0.53 -11.82 -10.37
CA SER A 27 -0.72 -12.96 -11.26
C SER A 27 -0.53 -14.25 -10.48
N PHE A 28 -1.46 -15.18 -10.67
CA PHE A 28 -1.47 -16.50 -10.08
C PHE A 28 -1.67 -17.53 -11.19
N GLU A 29 -1.18 -18.74 -10.98
CA GLU A 29 -1.61 -19.92 -11.71
C GLU A 29 -2.58 -20.68 -10.81
N VAL A 30 -3.75 -21.08 -11.33
CA VAL A 30 -4.73 -21.91 -10.62
C VAL A 30 -5.06 -23.09 -11.53
N ASP A 31 -4.71 -24.31 -11.10
CA ASP A 31 -4.89 -25.53 -11.89
C ASP A 31 -4.34 -25.41 -13.32
N GLY A 32 -3.18 -24.78 -13.47
CA GLY A 32 -2.50 -24.57 -14.76
C GLY A 32 -3.02 -23.39 -15.60
N HIS A 33 -4.03 -22.66 -15.13
CA HIS A 33 -4.57 -21.48 -15.83
C HIS A 33 -4.07 -20.18 -15.19
N LEU A 34 -3.75 -19.19 -16.02
CA LEU A 34 -3.40 -17.86 -15.54
C LEU A 34 -4.63 -17.15 -14.98
N PHE A 35 -4.53 -16.69 -13.74
CA PHE A 35 -5.52 -15.87 -13.05
C PHE A 35 -4.86 -14.54 -12.65
N GLU A 36 -5.52 -13.41 -12.92
CA GLU A 36 -5.04 -12.09 -12.51
C GLU A 36 -6.07 -11.36 -11.66
N ALA A 37 -5.65 -10.90 -10.48
CA ALA A 37 -6.42 -10.00 -9.65
C ALA A 37 -5.76 -8.61 -9.64
N SER A 38 -6.57 -7.56 -9.45
CA SER A 38 -6.02 -6.21 -9.46
C SER A 38 -6.78 -5.21 -8.59
N THR A 39 -6.08 -4.15 -8.20
CA THR A 39 -6.63 -2.97 -7.54
C THR A 39 -5.97 -1.71 -8.10
N VAL A 40 -6.73 -0.63 -8.23
CA VAL A 40 -6.21 0.66 -8.69
C VAL A 40 -5.92 1.54 -7.48
N MET A 41 -4.70 2.07 -7.43
CA MET A 41 -4.20 2.96 -6.39
C MET A 41 -3.68 4.26 -7.00
N GLU A 42 -3.54 5.29 -6.19
CA GLU A 42 -3.04 6.61 -6.57
C GLU A 42 -2.02 7.10 -5.55
N ILE A 43 -0.86 7.57 -5.99
CA ILE A 43 0.15 8.19 -5.13
C ILE A 43 0.28 9.66 -5.50
N HIS A 44 0.31 10.52 -4.48
CA HIS A 44 0.68 11.93 -4.62
C HIS A 44 2.10 12.08 -4.09
N TYR A 45 3.03 12.48 -4.96
CA TYR A 45 4.38 12.87 -4.58
C TYR A 45 4.46 14.39 -4.52
N ALA A 46 5.11 14.91 -3.48
CA ALA A 46 5.43 16.32 -3.37
C ALA A 46 6.85 16.52 -2.83
N ARG A 47 7.61 17.42 -3.46
CA ARG A 47 8.88 17.92 -2.94
C ARG A 47 8.66 19.30 -2.33
N VAL A 48 9.04 19.46 -1.07
CA VAL A 48 8.99 20.73 -0.35
C VAL A 48 10.36 21.37 -0.42
N THR A 49 10.48 22.46 -1.19
CA THR A 49 11.75 23.15 -1.47
C THR A 49 12.12 24.23 -0.44
N ASN A 50 11.16 24.69 0.37
CA ASN A 50 11.32 25.81 1.32
C ASN A 50 11.00 25.40 2.78
N SER A 51 11.51 24.26 3.25
CA SER A 51 11.38 23.88 4.66
C SER A 51 12.57 24.41 5.48
N LEU A 52 12.31 24.86 6.71
CA LEU A 52 13.29 25.41 7.68
C LEU A 52 14.49 24.48 7.96
N ILE A 53 14.38 23.19 7.60
CA ILE A 53 15.39 22.14 7.83
C ILE A 53 15.97 21.55 6.52
N GLY A 54 15.72 22.16 5.36
CA GLY A 54 16.19 21.70 4.04
C GLY A 54 15.08 21.12 3.15
N ALA A 55 15.46 20.48 2.03
CA ALA A 55 14.49 19.86 1.12
C ALA A 55 13.79 18.66 1.78
N GLY A 56 12.45 18.65 1.75
CA GLY A 56 11.62 17.58 2.30
C GLY A 56 10.79 16.89 1.22
N GLY A 57 10.38 15.65 1.47
CA GLY A 57 9.47 14.90 0.62
C GLY A 57 8.20 14.55 1.37
N ALA A 58 7.06 14.61 0.69
CA ALA A 58 5.79 14.12 1.22
C ALA A 58 5.14 13.19 0.20
N THR A 59 4.60 12.08 0.69
CA THR A 59 3.73 11.19 -0.08
C THR A 59 2.38 11.02 0.57
N ARG A 60 1.39 10.71 -0.27
CA ARG A 60 0.11 10.16 0.17
C ARG A 60 -0.29 9.06 -0.80
N LEU A 61 -0.52 7.87 -0.27
CA LEU A 61 -1.05 6.72 -1.00
C LEU A 61 -2.56 6.63 -0.77
N TYR A 62 -3.32 6.61 -1.85
CA TYR A 62 -4.75 6.32 -1.86
C TYR A 62 -4.96 4.96 -2.51
N GLY A 63 -5.69 4.08 -1.85
CA GLY A 63 -5.93 2.73 -2.33
C GLY A 63 -6.33 1.81 -1.20
N GLU A 64 -6.65 0.59 -1.58
CA GLU A 64 -7.07 -0.48 -0.68
C GLU A 64 -6.36 -1.77 -1.05
N ALA A 65 -6.27 -2.71 -0.10
CA ALA A 65 -5.71 -4.03 -0.34
C ALA A 65 -6.33 -4.68 -1.59
N LEU A 66 -5.48 -5.34 -2.39
CA LEU A 66 -5.91 -6.11 -3.55
C LEU A 66 -6.61 -7.37 -3.06
N ILE A 67 -7.79 -7.67 -3.64
CA ILE A 67 -8.57 -8.86 -3.36
C ILE A 67 -8.34 -9.85 -4.51
N ALA A 68 -7.71 -10.99 -4.23
CA ALA A 68 -7.52 -12.08 -5.17
C ALA A 68 -8.40 -13.26 -4.77
N ASP A 69 -9.63 -13.28 -5.29
CA ASP A 69 -10.55 -14.42 -5.15
C ASP A 69 -10.21 -15.46 -6.22
N LEU A 70 -9.47 -16.50 -5.82
CA LEU A 70 -8.87 -17.49 -6.71
C LEU A 70 -9.90 -18.54 -7.12
N ASP A 71 -10.85 -18.11 -7.95
CA ASP A 71 -11.98 -18.90 -8.49
C ASP A 71 -12.82 -19.58 -7.39
N GLY A 72 -13.11 -18.86 -6.30
CA GLY A 72 -13.97 -19.33 -5.21
C GLY A 72 -13.34 -20.40 -4.31
N ARG A 73 -12.06 -20.75 -4.53
CA ARG A 73 -11.32 -21.73 -3.71
C ARG A 73 -10.75 -21.11 -2.44
N GLY A 74 -10.58 -19.80 -2.44
CA GLY A 74 -10.04 -19.03 -1.34
C GLY A 74 -9.67 -17.63 -1.80
N THR A 75 -9.57 -16.71 -0.84
CA THR A 75 -9.27 -15.31 -1.13
C THR A 75 -7.96 -14.91 -0.47
N VAL A 76 -7.00 -14.49 -1.28
CA VAL A 76 -5.75 -13.89 -0.82
C VAL A 76 -5.90 -12.37 -0.89
N TYR A 77 -5.48 -11.68 0.17
CA TYR A 77 -5.44 -10.22 0.17
C TYR A 77 -3.99 -9.76 0.17
N ILE A 78 -3.66 -8.79 -0.69
CA ILE A 78 -2.33 -8.19 -0.75
C ILE A 78 -2.43 -6.77 -0.21
N LEU A 79 -1.85 -6.55 0.96
CA LEU A 79 -1.93 -5.28 1.68
C LEU A 79 -1.00 -4.23 1.06
N PRO A 80 -1.31 -2.93 1.15
CA PRO A 80 -0.41 -1.85 0.72
C PRO A 80 0.80 -1.64 1.63
N ILE A 81 1.10 -2.60 2.51
CA ILE A 81 2.20 -2.53 3.46
C ILE A 81 3.13 -3.73 3.30
N GLN A 82 4.37 -3.57 3.73
CA GLN A 82 5.28 -4.68 4.00
C GLN A 82 5.28 -5.02 5.48
N HIS A 83 5.55 -6.29 5.79
CA HIS A 83 5.90 -6.76 7.11
C HIS A 83 7.36 -7.26 7.13
N PRO A 84 8.36 -6.37 7.19
CA PRO A 84 9.77 -6.71 7.34
C PRO A 84 10.09 -7.39 8.69
N ARG A 85 11.21 -8.14 8.74
CA ARG A 85 11.71 -8.84 9.96
C ARG A 85 12.00 -7.90 11.14
N ASN A 86 12.19 -6.61 10.90
CA ASN A 86 12.34 -5.59 11.95
C ASN A 86 11.00 -5.15 12.56
N ALA A 87 9.89 -5.77 12.15
CA ALA A 87 8.53 -5.59 12.67
C ALA A 87 8.03 -4.14 12.67
N SER A 88 8.38 -3.39 11.64
CA SER A 88 7.75 -2.12 11.29
C SER A 88 6.79 -2.33 10.12
N LEU A 89 5.52 -1.92 10.23
CA LEU A 89 4.59 -1.96 9.11
C LEU A 89 4.73 -0.67 8.29
N THR A 90 5.34 -0.77 7.11
CA THR A 90 5.63 0.36 6.22
C THR A 90 4.84 0.25 4.93
N GLN A 91 4.41 1.39 4.38
CA GLN A 91 3.79 1.40 3.05
C GLN A 91 4.83 0.96 2.00
N VAL A 92 4.39 0.21 0.99
CA VAL A 92 5.28 -0.45 0.02
C VAL A 92 5.34 0.26 -1.32
N TYR A 93 4.22 0.85 -1.74
CA TYR A 93 4.07 1.27 -3.12
C TYR A 93 4.72 2.61 -3.44
N GLU A 94 4.89 3.53 -2.48
CA GLU A 94 5.53 4.82 -2.79
C GLU A 94 6.98 4.66 -3.27
N TYR A 95 7.75 3.78 -2.63
CA TYR A 95 9.11 3.50 -3.08
C TYR A 95 9.15 2.46 -4.21
N GLY A 96 8.25 1.47 -4.18
CA GLY A 96 8.21 0.43 -5.21
C GLY A 96 7.83 0.96 -6.59
N VAL A 97 6.91 1.92 -6.66
CA VAL A 97 6.54 2.57 -7.93
C VAL A 97 7.69 3.39 -8.50
N LEU A 98 8.40 4.17 -7.67
CA LEU A 98 9.61 4.88 -8.09
C LEU A 98 10.67 3.90 -8.65
N SER A 99 10.96 2.85 -7.89
CA SER A 99 11.91 1.79 -8.29
C SER A 99 11.50 1.12 -9.62
N THR A 100 10.21 0.85 -9.79
CA THR A 100 9.68 0.22 -11.02
C THR A 100 9.83 1.13 -12.25
N LEU A 101 9.82 2.44 -12.04
CA LEU A 101 10.04 3.44 -13.09
C LEU A 101 11.53 3.81 -13.29
N GLY A 102 12.44 3.16 -12.57
CA GLY A 102 13.88 3.44 -12.65
C GLY A 102 14.31 4.71 -11.92
N ILE A 103 13.53 5.16 -10.92
CA ILE A 103 13.85 6.31 -10.09
C ILE A 103 14.41 5.80 -8.75
N ASP A 104 15.71 6.01 -8.53
CA ASP A 104 16.43 5.57 -7.32
C ASP A 104 16.46 6.63 -6.20
N SER A 105 16.01 7.85 -6.52
CA SER A 105 15.92 8.98 -5.60
C SER A 105 15.02 8.66 -4.40
N SER A 106 15.40 9.14 -3.22
CA SER A 106 14.46 9.20 -2.09
C SER A 106 13.32 10.19 -2.41
N ILE A 107 12.16 10.04 -1.78
CA ILE A 107 11.00 10.93 -2.00
C ILE A 107 11.38 12.41 -1.81
N GLY A 108 12.20 12.75 -0.81
CA GLY A 108 12.65 14.12 -0.56
C GLY A 108 13.71 14.63 -1.53
N SER A 109 14.28 13.74 -2.34
CA SER A 109 15.36 14.03 -3.29
C SER A 109 14.90 13.94 -4.75
N LEU A 110 13.60 13.79 -5.01
CA LEU A 110 13.07 13.72 -6.36
C LEU A 110 13.45 14.98 -7.15
N THR A 111 13.99 14.81 -8.35
CA THR A 111 14.38 15.88 -9.26
C THR A 111 13.22 16.28 -10.18
N ASP A 112 13.36 17.37 -10.91
CA ASP A 112 12.34 17.79 -11.89
C ASP A 112 12.24 16.77 -13.04
N ALA A 113 13.35 16.12 -13.37
CA ALA A 113 13.39 14.98 -14.29
C ALA A 113 12.60 13.79 -13.74
N ASP A 114 12.73 13.46 -12.45
CA ASP A 114 11.94 12.40 -11.81
C ASP A 114 10.43 12.72 -11.86
N PHE A 115 10.05 13.97 -11.57
CA PHE A 115 8.66 14.40 -11.72
C PHE A 115 8.16 14.35 -13.17
N SER A 116 9.02 14.65 -14.15
CA SER A 116 8.71 14.46 -15.57
C SER A 116 8.49 12.98 -15.91
N THR A 117 9.36 12.09 -15.43
CA THR A 117 9.21 10.63 -15.58
C THR A 117 7.90 10.14 -14.98
N LEU A 118 7.55 10.59 -13.76
CA LEU A 118 6.28 10.26 -13.11
C LEU A 118 5.07 10.71 -13.96
N ARG A 119 5.07 11.94 -14.47
CA ARG A 119 3.96 12.49 -15.27
C ARG A 119 3.79 11.79 -16.62
N ASN A 120 4.90 11.33 -17.21
CA ASN A 120 4.91 10.69 -18.52
C ASN A 120 4.90 9.16 -18.47
N ALA A 121 4.91 8.55 -17.27
CA ALA A 121 4.92 7.12 -17.10
C ALA A 121 3.68 6.47 -17.75
N LYS A 122 3.90 5.36 -18.47
CA LYS A 122 2.85 4.56 -19.14
C LYS A 122 3.21 3.08 -19.18
N GLY A 123 2.20 2.26 -19.42
CA GLY A 123 2.32 0.83 -19.66
C GLY A 123 2.42 -0.02 -18.39
N ARG A 124 2.46 -1.33 -18.61
CA ARG A 124 2.63 -2.37 -17.60
C ARG A 124 4.11 -2.68 -17.39
N LYS A 125 4.54 -2.84 -16.14
CA LYS A 125 5.92 -3.16 -15.75
C LYS A 125 5.91 -4.13 -14.56
N PRO A 126 6.86 -5.07 -14.50
CA PRO A 126 7.08 -5.87 -13.30
C PRO A 126 7.39 -4.99 -12.11
N PHE A 127 6.70 -5.21 -10.98
CA PHE A 127 6.90 -4.42 -9.77
C PHE A 127 8.28 -4.71 -9.17
N ARG A 128 9.02 -3.65 -8.86
CA ARG A 128 10.38 -3.72 -8.34
C ARG A 128 10.50 -2.97 -7.02
N LEU A 129 11.36 -3.49 -6.15
CA LEU A 129 11.76 -2.86 -4.90
C LEU A 129 13.29 -2.93 -4.81
N HIS A 130 13.98 -1.83 -5.11
CA HIS A 130 15.46 -1.84 -5.16
C HIS A 130 16.13 -2.13 -3.82
N LYS A 131 15.48 -1.77 -2.70
CA LYS A 131 16.06 -1.85 -1.35
C LYS A 131 15.67 -3.12 -0.59
N THR A 132 14.77 -3.93 -1.13
CA THR A 132 14.30 -5.15 -0.47
C THR A 132 13.67 -6.12 -1.47
N THR A 133 13.88 -7.41 -1.27
CA THR A 133 13.20 -8.46 -2.04
C THR A 133 11.81 -8.80 -1.48
N ARG A 134 11.38 -8.14 -0.40
CA ARG A 134 10.09 -8.42 0.23
C ARG A 134 8.94 -7.83 -0.57
N LEU A 135 8.05 -8.70 -1.03
CA LEU A 135 6.78 -8.28 -1.59
C LEU A 135 5.90 -7.62 -0.50
N PRO A 136 4.82 -6.93 -0.90
CA PRO A 136 3.78 -6.51 0.04
C PRO A 136 3.29 -7.69 0.90
N ALA A 137 2.69 -7.44 2.06
CA ALA A 137 2.20 -8.49 2.93
C ALA A 137 0.98 -9.20 2.31
N PHE A 138 1.07 -10.52 2.17
CA PHE A 138 -0.04 -11.38 1.74
C PHE A 138 -0.71 -11.89 2.99
N ILE A 139 -2.03 -11.79 3.05
CA ILE A 139 -2.82 -12.32 4.16
C ILE A 139 -3.91 -13.22 3.64
N PHE A 140 -4.36 -14.09 4.53
CA PHE A 140 -5.51 -14.96 4.32
C PHE A 140 -6.38 -14.91 5.58
N PHE A 141 -7.68 -15.14 5.41
CA PHE A 141 -8.63 -15.29 6.51
C PHE A 141 -9.19 -16.70 6.46
N SER A 142 -9.14 -17.44 7.57
CA SER A 142 -9.92 -18.69 7.65
C SER A 142 -11.42 -18.40 7.65
N ASP A 143 -11.84 -17.25 8.17
CA ASP A 143 -13.19 -16.71 8.04
C ASP A 143 -13.11 -15.18 7.86
N GLU A 144 -13.54 -14.68 6.70
CA GLU A 144 -13.55 -13.24 6.41
C GLU A 144 -14.49 -12.43 7.32
N GLN A 145 -15.47 -13.07 7.95
CA GLN A 145 -16.36 -12.43 8.92
C GLN A 145 -15.69 -12.28 10.30
N ASP A 146 -14.68 -13.09 10.60
CA ASP A 146 -13.88 -12.99 11.82
C ASP A 146 -12.46 -12.49 11.54
N PRO A 147 -12.19 -11.18 11.71
CA PRO A 147 -10.87 -10.59 11.49
C PRO A 147 -9.76 -11.16 12.39
N LYS A 148 -10.10 -11.92 13.45
CA LYS A 148 -9.10 -12.60 14.30
C LYS A 148 -8.51 -13.84 13.64
N THR A 149 -9.14 -14.36 12.59
CA THR A 149 -8.64 -15.50 11.80
C THR A 149 -7.61 -15.11 10.76
N ILE A 150 -7.22 -13.83 10.71
CA ILE A 150 -6.18 -13.34 9.81
C ILE A 150 -4.82 -13.97 10.15
N PHE A 151 -4.10 -14.41 9.12
CA PHE A 151 -2.69 -14.73 9.22
C PHE A 151 -1.95 -14.25 7.98
N GLU A 152 -0.65 -14.03 8.14
CA GLU A 152 0.24 -13.71 7.04
C GLU A 152 0.64 -14.98 6.32
N LEU A 153 0.71 -14.91 5.00
CA LEU A 153 1.06 -16.00 4.12
C LEU A 153 2.31 -15.61 3.32
N GLN A 154 3.29 -16.51 3.17
CA GLN A 154 4.35 -16.26 2.20
C GLN A 154 3.81 -16.53 0.78
N PRO A 155 4.16 -15.73 -0.23
CA PRO A 155 3.67 -15.96 -1.61
C PRO A 155 3.95 -17.37 -2.16
N SER A 156 5.04 -18.02 -1.71
CA SER A 156 5.35 -19.41 -2.04
C SER A 156 4.44 -20.45 -1.38
N GLU A 157 3.69 -20.07 -0.36
CA GLU A 157 2.80 -20.93 0.43
C GLU A 157 1.34 -20.85 -0.01
N VAL A 158 0.99 -20.01 -1.00
CA VAL A 158 -0.40 -19.85 -1.50
C VAL A 158 -1.07 -21.21 -1.75
N GLY A 159 -0.37 -22.15 -2.40
CA GLY A 159 -0.90 -23.47 -2.74
C GLY A 159 -1.24 -24.37 -1.54
N GLN A 160 -0.73 -24.06 -0.34
CA GLN A 160 -1.07 -24.80 0.89
C GLN A 160 -2.45 -24.41 1.41
N TYR A 161 -2.93 -23.21 1.09
CA TYR A 161 -4.21 -22.67 1.58
C TYR A 161 -5.26 -22.57 0.49
N VAL A 162 -4.83 -22.42 -0.76
CA VAL A 162 -5.68 -22.45 -1.94
C VAL A 162 -5.17 -23.53 -2.88
N SER A 163 -5.84 -24.68 -2.85
CA SER A 163 -5.43 -25.86 -3.62
C SER A 163 -5.29 -25.54 -5.11
N GLY A 164 -4.15 -25.93 -5.69
CA GLY A 164 -3.84 -25.74 -7.11
C GLY A 164 -3.36 -24.33 -7.46
N ALA A 165 -3.29 -23.41 -6.48
CA ALA A 165 -2.86 -22.04 -6.71
C ALA A 165 -1.35 -21.84 -6.48
N ARG A 166 -0.74 -21.00 -7.31
CA ARG A 166 0.68 -20.61 -7.22
C ARG A 166 0.83 -19.15 -7.60
N PHE A 167 1.49 -18.36 -6.76
CA PHE A 167 1.79 -16.97 -7.08
C PHE A 167 2.90 -16.89 -8.15
N LEU A 168 2.70 -16.05 -9.17
CA LEU A 168 3.62 -15.88 -10.29
C LEU A 168 4.40 -14.57 -10.23
N GLY A 169 3.75 -13.49 -9.80
CA GLY A 169 4.38 -12.18 -9.81
C GLY A 169 3.43 -11.04 -9.49
N LEU A 170 4.04 -9.86 -9.31
CA LEU A 170 3.34 -8.61 -9.09
C LEU A 170 3.81 -7.60 -10.14
N ASP A 171 2.85 -6.97 -10.80
CA ASP A 171 3.08 -5.92 -11.79
C ASP A 171 2.37 -4.63 -11.35
N ILE A 172 2.80 -3.51 -11.94
CA ILE A 172 2.01 -2.28 -11.96
C ILE A 172 1.74 -1.88 -13.40
N GLU A 173 0.56 -1.30 -13.64
CA GLU A 173 0.19 -0.71 -14.93
C GLU A 173 -0.30 0.71 -14.71
N ILE A 174 0.34 1.70 -15.34
CA ILE A 174 -0.10 3.09 -15.22
C ILE A 174 -1.44 3.27 -15.95
N THR A 175 -2.43 3.84 -15.28
CA THR A 175 -3.81 3.87 -15.76
C THR A 175 -4.57 5.10 -15.27
N ASP A 176 -5.56 5.54 -16.05
CA ASP A 176 -6.47 6.63 -15.66
C ASP A 176 -7.78 6.13 -15.01
N ALA A 177 -8.00 4.80 -14.95
CA ALA A 177 -9.15 4.20 -14.27
C ALA A 177 -9.26 4.67 -12.81
N PRO A 178 -10.45 4.84 -12.19
CA PRO A 178 -10.55 5.36 -10.82
C PRO A 178 -9.96 4.42 -9.77
N VAL A 179 -9.55 4.98 -8.62
CA VAL A 179 -9.11 4.20 -7.44
C VAL A 179 -10.19 3.20 -7.02
N THR A 180 -9.81 1.95 -6.81
CA THR A 180 -10.74 0.87 -6.45
C THR A 180 -11.34 1.10 -5.07
N ARG A 181 -12.64 0.79 -4.92
CA ARG A 181 -13.41 0.91 -3.66
C ARG A 181 -14.38 -0.26 -3.50
N LYS A 182 -13.85 -1.43 -3.18
CA LYS A 182 -14.59 -2.70 -3.00
C LYS A 182 -14.32 -3.33 -1.64
N LEU A 183 -13.16 -3.05 -1.03
CA LEU A 183 -12.73 -3.76 0.16
C LEU A 183 -13.67 -3.60 1.36
N ARG A 184 -14.20 -2.39 1.57
CA ARG A 184 -15.19 -2.14 2.64
C ARG A 184 -16.54 -2.82 2.42
N GLN A 185 -16.87 -3.16 1.17
CA GLN A 185 -18.08 -3.93 0.85
C GLN A 185 -17.83 -5.42 1.10
N ARG A 186 -16.64 -5.91 0.75
CA ARG A 186 -16.23 -7.31 0.97
C ARG A 186 -16.02 -7.65 2.44
N LEU A 187 -15.38 -6.74 3.20
CA LEU A 187 -15.04 -6.90 4.61
C LEU A 187 -15.74 -5.80 5.44
N PRO A 188 -17.04 -5.96 5.78
CA PRO A 188 -17.84 -4.90 6.41
C PRO A 188 -17.31 -4.45 7.77
N TRP A 189 -16.62 -5.32 8.51
CA TRP A 189 -15.99 -5.00 9.79
C TRP A 189 -14.91 -3.91 9.68
N LEU A 190 -14.39 -3.61 8.47
CA LEU A 190 -13.53 -2.45 8.24
C LEU A 190 -14.25 -1.12 8.52
N ASN A 191 -15.58 -1.09 8.52
CA ASN A 191 -16.39 0.09 8.82
C ASN A 191 -16.74 0.23 10.31
N ALA A 192 -16.46 -0.79 11.14
CA ALA A 192 -16.82 -0.77 12.55
C ALA A 192 -16.14 0.39 13.30
N VAL A 193 -16.88 1.09 14.15
CA VAL A 193 -16.37 2.27 14.88
C VAL A 193 -15.53 1.86 16.10
N ASN A 194 -15.82 0.69 16.70
CA ASN A 194 -15.07 0.16 17.83
C ASN A 194 -13.74 -0.45 17.39
N VAL A 195 -12.65 0.29 17.64
CA VAL A 195 -11.29 -0.05 17.21
C VAL A 195 -10.63 -1.13 18.09
N ALA A 196 -11.11 -1.31 19.32
CA ALA A 196 -10.36 -1.99 20.37
C ALA A 196 -10.37 -3.53 20.30
N GLU A 197 -11.31 -4.16 19.57
CA GLU A 197 -11.56 -5.61 19.71
C GLU A 197 -11.47 -6.43 18.41
N ILE A 198 -11.19 -5.77 17.28
CA ILE A 198 -11.23 -6.40 15.95
C ILE A 198 -10.08 -7.41 15.77
N PHE A 199 -8.93 -7.13 16.36
CA PHE A 199 -7.74 -7.95 16.22
C PHE A 199 -7.19 -8.37 17.58
N PRO A 200 -6.50 -9.51 17.68
CA PRO A 200 -5.84 -9.95 18.91
C PRO A 200 -4.85 -8.90 19.42
N ARG A 201 -4.82 -8.68 20.73
CA ARG A 201 -3.90 -7.76 21.39
C ARG A 201 -3.38 -8.39 22.67
N ASP A 202 -2.13 -8.08 22.99
CA ASP A 202 -1.56 -8.45 24.28
C ASP A 202 -2.30 -7.72 25.42
N PRO A 203 -2.48 -8.39 26.57
CA PRO A 203 -3.00 -7.74 27.76
C PRO A 203 -2.16 -6.52 28.12
N ARG A 204 -2.81 -5.50 28.71
CA ARG A 204 -2.10 -4.33 29.22
C ARG A 204 -1.00 -4.78 30.18
N GLY A 205 0.25 -4.38 29.91
CA GLY A 205 1.42 -4.72 30.73
C GLY A 205 2.28 -5.87 30.19
N ALA A 206 1.77 -6.72 29.30
CA ALA A 206 2.59 -7.66 28.55
C ALA A 206 3.26 -6.92 27.39
N ARG A 207 4.54 -6.54 27.53
CA ARG A 207 5.32 -5.95 26.43
C ARG A 207 6.20 -7.00 25.80
N ARG A 208 5.77 -7.53 24.66
CA ARG A 208 6.63 -8.27 23.73
C ARG A 208 7.17 -7.32 22.67
N PRO A 209 8.43 -7.47 22.24
CA PRO A 209 8.93 -6.77 21.06
C PRO A 209 8.06 -7.08 19.84
N ASN A 210 7.80 -6.10 18.98
CA ASN A 210 7.02 -6.32 17.76
C ASN A 210 7.63 -7.43 16.87
N SER A 211 8.95 -7.64 16.91
CA SER A 211 9.65 -8.71 16.19
C SER A 211 9.21 -10.13 16.57
N GLU A 212 8.56 -10.28 17.72
CA GLU A 212 8.04 -11.56 18.22
C GLU A 212 6.52 -11.68 18.01
N LEU A 213 5.87 -10.63 17.52
CA LEU A 213 4.42 -10.61 17.30
C LEU A 213 4.09 -11.06 15.86
N PRO A 214 3.09 -11.93 15.68
CA PRO A 214 2.57 -12.19 14.34
C PRO A 214 1.85 -10.94 13.80
N LEU A 215 1.75 -10.83 12.47
CA LEU A 215 1.10 -9.69 11.79
C LEU A 215 -0.28 -9.36 12.38
N SER A 216 -1.07 -10.38 12.73
CA SER A 216 -2.41 -10.24 13.31
C SER A 216 -2.46 -9.39 14.59
N HIS A 217 -1.38 -9.39 15.38
CA HIS A 217 -1.29 -8.60 16.62
C HIS A 217 -0.85 -7.15 16.37
N MET A 218 -0.29 -6.87 15.20
CA MET A 218 0.24 -5.55 14.82
C MET A 218 -0.67 -4.79 13.85
N ILE A 219 -1.42 -5.52 13.03
CA ILE A 219 -2.28 -4.96 11.99
C ILE A 219 -3.44 -4.19 12.60
N THR A 220 -3.85 -3.12 11.92
CA THR A 220 -5.07 -2.36 12.23
C THR A 220 -5.88 -2.19 10.96
N ARG A 221 -7.15 -1.78 11.07
CA ARG A 221 -7.99 -1.51 9.90
C ARG A 221 -7.33 -0.55 8.90
N ALA A 222 -6.60 0.45 9.41
CA ALA A 222 -5.90 1.43 8.57
C ALA A 222 -4.78 0.82 7.71
N ARG A 223 -4.30 -0.40 8.01
CA ARG A 223 -3.25 -1.09 7.24
C ARG A 223 -3.77 -1.81 6.01
N PHE A 224 -5.09 -1.89 5.84
CA PHE A 224 -5.75 -2.35 4.62
C PHE A 224 -5.84 -1.26 3.55
N PHE A 225 -5.40 -0.04 3.86
CA PHE A 225 -5.53 1.12 3.01
C PHE A 225 -4.22 1.89 2.91
N GLY A 226 -4.08 2.64 1.83
CA GLY A 226 -3.09 3.72 1.76
C GLY A 226 -3.30 4.74 2.87
N ASP A 227 -2.24 5.44 3.26
CA ASP A 227 -2.29 6.41 4.36
C ASP A 227 -3.15 7.65 4.05
N GLY A 228 -3.34 7.99 2.77
CA GLY A 228 -4.27 9.00 2.28
C GLY A 228 -5.73 8.53 2.17
N SER A 229 -6.01 7.24 2.37
CA SER A 229 -7.36 6.64 2.28
C SER A 229 -8.09 6.49 3.62
N ARG A 230 -7.53 7.09 4.68
CA ARG A 230 -8.07 7.04 6.04
C ARG A 230 -9.30 7.92 6.24
#